data_AF-A0A7X2MIZ8-F1
#
_entry.id   AF-A0A7X2MIZ8-F1
#
_cell.length_a   1.000
_cell.length_b   1.000
_cell.length_c   1.000
_cell.angle_alpha   90.00
_cell.angle_beta   90.00
_cell.angle_gamma   90.00
#
_symmetry.space_group_name_H-M   'P 1'
#
loop_
_entity.id
_entity.type
_entity.pdbx_description
1 polymer ?
#
loop_
_entity_poly.entity_id
_entity_poly.type
_entity_poly.pdbx_seq_one_letter_code
_entity_poly.pdbx_strand_id
1 'polypeptide(L)'
;MGSERTILQALIPAMEGRTVIIVTHRPAVLKYVDRVIVMDEGIKVADGPREEIIGLLNSGKIPAASVLRNAAKHAGVEISTERQPQSGEVTV
;
A
#
# COMPACT_ATOMS: atom_id res chain seq x y z
N MET A 1 16.47 -22.27 4.50
CA MET A 1 16.05 -21.30 3.45
C MET A 1 14.95 -21.96 2.62
N GLY A 2 13.68 -21.55 2.76
CA GLY A 2 12.59 -22.22 2.03
C GLY A 2 11.15 -21.80 2.37
N SER A 3 10.91 -21.08 3.48
CA SER A 3 9.54 -20.81 3.94
C SER A 3 8.75 -19.84 3.04
N GLU A 4 9.32 -18.70 2.65
CA GLU A 4 8.59 -17.68 1.88
C GLU A 4 8.16 -18.14 0.48
N ARG A 5 9.05 -18.79 -0.27
CA ARG A 5 8.71 -19.31 -1.61
C ARG A 5 7.61 -20.37 -1.53
N THR A 6 7.63 -21.20 -0.49
CA THR A 6 6.61 -22.22 -0.24
C THR A 6 5.26 -21.58 0.11
N ILE A 7 5.27 -20.54 0.96
CA ILE A 7 4.06 -19.77 1.30
C ILE A 7 3.47 -19.11 0.06
N LEU A 8 4.29 -18.46 -0.77
CA LEU A 8 3.83 -17.82 -2.00
C LEU A 8 3.29 -18.84 -3.01
N GLN A 9 3.90 -20.01 -3.14
CA GLN A 9 3.41 -21.08 -4.01
C GLN A 9 2.02 -21.60 -3.59
N ALA A 10 1.74 -21.65 -2.29
CA ALA A 10 0.42 -22.03 -1.78
C ALA A 10 -0.60 -20.87 -1.85
N LEU A 11 -0.14 -19.63 -1.62
CA LEU A 11 -1.02 -18.47 -1.53
C LEU A 11 -1.50 -18.01 -2.91
N ILE A 12 -0.64 -17.99 -3.93
CA ILE A 12 -0.98 -17.46 -5.26
C ILE A 12 -2.23 -18.15 -5.86
N PRO A 13 -2.33 -19.50 -5.92
CA PRO A 13 -3.54 -20.15 -6.42
C PRO A 13 -4.78 -19.82 -5.59
N ALA A 14 -4.62 -19.66 -4.26
CA ALA A 14 -5.73 -19.33 -3.37
C ALA A 14 -6.23 -17.87 -3.53
N MET A 15 -5.48 -17.00 -4.21
CA MET A 15 -5.87 -15.62 -4.51
C MET A 15 -6.80 -15.52 -5.72
N GLU A 16 -6.87 -16.56 -6.57
CA GLU A 16 -7.67 -16.52 -7.79
C GLU A 16 -9.17 -16.30 -7.50
N GLY A 17 -9.77 -15.35 -8.22
CA GLY A 17 -11.17 -14.97 -8.04
C GLY A 17 -11.48 -14.20 -6.75
N ARG A 18 -10.47 -13.75 -6.00
CA ARG A 18 -10.64 -13.02 -4.73
C ARG A 18 -9.95 -11.66 -4.77
N THR A 19 -10.53 -10.69 -4.06
CA THR A 19 -9.82 -9.44 -3.76
C THR A 19 -8.87 -9.70 -2.60
N VAL A 20 -7.57 -9.47 -2.82
CA VAL A 20 -6.53 -9.76 -1.84
C VAL A 20 -5.74 -8.50 -1.56
N ILE A 21 -5.62 -8.16 -0.27
CA ILE A 21 -4.79 -7.05 0.21
C ILE A 21 -3.54 -7.65 0.85
N ILE A 22 -2.38 -7.24 0.34
CA ILE A 22 -1.08 -7.66 0.87
C ILE A 22 -0.36 -6.44 1.44
N VAL A 23 -0.06 -6.47 2.74
CA VAL A 23 0.75 -5.46 3.41
C VAL A 23 2.15 -6.03 3.61
N THR A 24 3.15 -5.44 2.96
CA THR A 24 4.52 -5.96 3.00
C THR A 24 5.54 -4.86 2.74
N HIS A 25 6.72 -5.00 3.35
CA HIS A 25 7.90 -4.22 3.03
C HIS A 25 8.84 -4.96 2.05
N ARG A 26 8.43 -6.12 1.52
CA ARG A 26 9.26 -6.96 0.65
C ARG A 26 8.90 -6.73 -0.82
N PRO A 27 9.82 -6.16 -1.64
CA PRO A 27 9.58 -5.96 -3.07
C PRO A 27 9.30 -7.25 -3.84
N ALA A 28 9.83 -8.38 -3.36
CA ALA A 28 9.66 -9.68 -4.01
C ALA A 28 8.21 -10.16 -4.11
N VAL A 29 7.29 -9.63 -3.29
CA VAL A 29 5.86 -9.98 -3.35
C VAL A 29 5.12 -9.12 -4.38
N LEU A 30 5.63 -7.93 -4.71
CA LEU A 30 4.97 -7.00 -5.62
C LEU A 30 4.77 -7.58 -7.02
N LYS A 31 5.63 -8.51 -7.47
CA LYS A 31 5.47 -9.20 -8.78
C LYS A 31 4.17 -9.99 -8.94
N TYR A 32 3.41 -10.20 -7.86
CA TYR A 32 2.15 -10.95 -7.84
C TYR A 32 0.92 -10.06 -7.61
N VAL A 33 1.06 -8.73 -7.67
CA VAL A 33 -0.06 -7.79 -7.51
C VAL A 33 -0.26 -6.93 -8.74
N ASP A 34 -1.50 -6.50 -8.94
CA ASP A 34 -1.89 -5.68 -10.09
C ASP A 34 -1.76 -4.17 -9.80
N ARG A 35 -1.96 -3.78 -8.53
CA ARG A 35 -1.98 -2.40 -8.04
C ARG A 35 -1.12 -2.27 -6.79
N VAL A 36 -0.39 -1.17 -6.66
CA VAL A 36 0.45 -0.87 -5.50
C VAL A 36 0.02 0.45 -4.89
N ILE A 37 -0.14 0.44 -3.57
CA ILE A 37 -0.41 1.64 -2.76
C ILE A 37 0.79 1.85 -1.85
N VAL A 38 1.41 3.03 -1.94
CA VAL A 38 2.53 3.41 -1.09
C VAL A 38 2.01 4.33 0.01
N MET A 39 2.29 3.95 1.24
CA MET A 39 1.90 4.68 2.44
C MET A 39 3.16 5.20 3.13
N ASP A 40 3.14 6.46 3.54
CA ASP A 40 4.19 7.09 4.33
C ASP A 40 3.53 7.92 5.44
N GLU A 41 3.89 7.70 6.70
CA GLU A 41 3.30 8.34 7.88
C GLU A 41 1.75 8.42 7.89
N GLY A 42 1.08 7.33 7.47
CA GLY A 42 -0.39 7.27 7.39
C GLY A 42 -1.01 8.03 6.20
N ILE A 43 -0.19 8.61 5.33
CA ILE A 43 -0.61 9.28 4.10
C ILE A 43 -0.38 8.36 2.90
N LYS A 44 -1.37 8.29 2.01
CA LYS A 44 -1.22 7.65 0.70
C LYS A 44 -0.37 8.54 -0.20
N VAL A 45 0.90 8.20 -0.39
CA VAL A 45 1.85 8.99 -1.19
C VAL A 45 1.89 8.58 -2.66
N ALA A 46 1.49 7.36 -2.98
CA ALA A 46 1.31 6.90 -4.36
C ALA A 46 0.28 5.76 -4.44
N ASP A 47 -0.37 5.63 -5.59
CA ASP A 47 -1.43 4.65 -5.83
C ASP A 47 -1.62 4.45 -7.33
N GLY A 48 -1.36 3.23 -7.83
CA GLY A 48 -1.46 2.98 -9.27
C GLY A 48 -1.06 1.57 -9.69
N PRO A 49 -1.00 1.32 -11.01
CA PRO A 49 -0.52 0.07 -11.59
C PRO A 49 0.88 -0.28 -11.07
N ARG A 50 1.15 -1.57 -10.87
CA ARG A 50 2.42 -2.06 -10.32
C ARG A 50 3.64 -1.46 -11.03
N GLU A 51 3.66 -1.52 -12.35
CA GLU A 51 4.80 -1.10 -13.18
C GLU A 51 5.11 0.39 -13.02
N GLU A 52 4.06 1.22 -12.95
CA GLU A 52 4.19 2.65 -12.75
C GLU A 52 4.80 2.96 -11.38
N ILE A 53 4.24 2.36 -10.32
CA ILE A 53 4.71 2.60 -8.95
C ILE A 53 6.13 2.09 -8.74
N ILE A 54 6.48 0.92 -9.30
CA ILE A 54 7.87 0.42 -9.26
C ILE A 54 8.81 1.39 -10.00
N GLY A 55 8.40 1.93 -11.14
CA GLY A 55 9.17 2.96 -11.85
C GLY A 55 9.41 4.20 -11.01
N LEU A 56 8.39 4.68 -10.29
CA LEU A 56 8.51 5.83 -9.38
C LEU A 56 9.40 5.53 -8.17
N LEU A 57 9.29 4.35 -7.56
CA LEU A 57 10.15 3.91 -6.46
C LEU A 57 11.62 3.87 -6.87
N ASN A 58 11.92 3.24 -8.02
CA ASN A 58 13.29 3.11 -8.50
C ASN A 58 13.93 4.45 -8.89
N SER A 59 13.11 5.42 -9.32
CA SER A 59 13.57 6.76 -9.69
C SER A 59 13.50 7.78 -8.55
N GLY A 60 13.08 7.37 -7.34
CA GLY A 60 12.95 8.27 -6.18
C GLY A 60 11.89 9.36 -6.37
N LYS A 61 10.91 9.15 -7.24
CA LYS A 61 9.88 10.14 -7.60
C LYS A 61 8.62 10.08 -6.73
N ILE A 62 8.61 9.24 -5.70
CA ILE A 62 7.52 9.22 -4.74
C ILE A 62 7.77 10.32 -3.71
N PRO A 63 6.85 11.29 -3.57
CA PRO A 63 7.00 12.38 -2.59
C PRO A 63 6.91 11.82 -1.17
N ALA A 64 7.70 12.39 -0.26
CA ALA A 64 7.54 12.13 1.16
C ALA A 64 6.20 12.67 1.67
N ALA A 65 5.64 12.04 2.70
CA ALA A 65 4.40 12.45 3.35
C ALA A 65 4.43 13.92 3.81
N SER A 66 5.59 14.40 4.26
CA SER A 66 5.80 15.79 4.68
C SER A 66 5.51 16.80 3.56
N VAL A 67 5.88 16.48 2.31
CA VAL A 67 5.65 17.34 1.14
C VAL A 67 4.16 17.44 0.85
N LEU A 68 3.45 16.30 0.82
CA LEU A 68 2.01 16.27 0.58
C LEU A 68 1.23 16.98 1.68
N ARG A 69 1.61 16.77 2.94
CA ARG A 69 0.99 17.42 4.10
C ARG A 69 1.14 18.93 4.04
N ASN A 70 2.32 19.42 3.67
CA ASN A 70 2.57 20.84 3.51
C ASN A 70 1.75 21.42 2.34
N ALA A 71 1.73 20.76 1.18
CA ALA A 71 0.93 21.22 0.05
C ALA A 71 -0.56 21.31 0.39
N ALA A 72 -1.11 20.30 1.07
CA ALA A 72 -2.51 20.28 1.50
C ALA A 72 -2.84 21.40 2.50
N LYS A 73 -1.98 21.65 3.49
CA LYS A 73 -2.15 22.77 4.43
C LYS A 73 -2.25 24.12 3.73
N HIS A 74 -1.41 24.38 2.73
CA HIS A 74 -1.46 25.63 1.95
C HIS A 74 -2.69 25.71 1.04
N ALA A 75 -3.24 24.58 0.63
CA ALA A 75 -4.50 24.49 -0.13
C ALA A 75 -5.77 24.51 0.76
N GLY A 76 -5.63 24.65 2.08
CA GLY A 76 -6.76 24.63 3.03
C GLY A 76 -7.37 23.23 3.24
N VAL A 77 -6.66 22.17 2.89
CA VAL A 77 -7.11 20.78 3.07
C VAL A 77 -6.40 20.16 4.29
N GLU A 78 -7.17 19.75 5.29
CA GLU A 78 -6.65 18.97 6.42
C GLU A 78 -6.61 17.48 6.08
N ILE A 79 -5.41 16.88 6.17
CA ILE A 79 -5.23 15.44 6.01
C ILE A 79 -5.27 14.80 7.41
N SER A 80 -6.43 14.28 7.79
CA SER A 80 -6.61 13.56 9.05
C SER A 80 -6.00 12.16 8.96
N THR A 81 -4.91 11.93 9.68
CA THR A 81 -4.29 10.59 9.86
C THR A 81 -4.85 9.85 11.07
N GLU A 82 -5.74 10.48 11.84
CA GLU A 82 -6.36 9.90 13.03
C GLU A 82 -7.54 9.02 12.64
N ARG A 83 -7.39 7.72 12.87
CA ARG A 83 -8.44 6.73 12.70
C ARG A 83 -9.38 6.83 13.90
N GLN A 84 -10.51 7.54 13.78
CA GLN A 84 -11.59 7.38 14.76
C GLN A 84 -12.12 5.95 14.61
N PRO A 85 -11.98 5.06 15.62
CA PRO A 85 -12.58 3.74 15.52
C PRO A 85 -14.09 3.93 15.45
N GLN A 86 -14.68 3.68 14.28
CA GLN A 86 -16.11 3.52 14.13
C GLN A 86 -16.43 2.23 14.91
N SER A 87 -16.92 2.37 16.13
CA SER A 87 -17.41 1.26 16.95
C SER A 87 -18.65 0.68 16.27
N GLY A 88 -18.42 -0.13 15.24
CA GLY A 88 -19.38 -1.06 14.70
C GLY A 88 -19.05 -2.42 15.30
N GLU A 89 -19.94 -2.92 16.14
CA GLU A 89 -19.93 -4.25 16.70
C GLU A 89 -19.66 -5.29 15.61
N VAL A 90 -18.48 -5.93 15.63
CA VAL A 90 -18.20 -7.10 14.81
C VAL A 90 -18.75 -8.30 15.58
N THR A 91 -20.03 -8.60 15.39
CA THR A 91 -20.59 -9.89 15.81
C THR A 91 -20.05 -10.96 14.87
N VAL A 92 -19.17 -11.81 15.40
CA VAL A 92 -18.70 -13.05 14.75
C VAL A 92 -19.78 -14.12 14.76
#